data_AF-A0A6I9RPA5-F1
#
_entry.id   AF-A0A6I9RPA5-F1
#
_cell.length_a   1.000
_cell.length_b   1.000
_cell.length_c   1.000
_cell.angle_alpha   90.00
_cell.angle_beta   90.00
_cell.angle_gamma   90.00
#
_symmetry.space_group_name_H-M   'P 1'
#
loop_
_entity.id
_entity.type
_entity.pdbx_description
1 polymer ?
#
loop_
_entity_poly.entity_id
_entity_poly.type
_entity_poly.pdbx_seq_one_letter_code
_entity_poly.pdbx_strand_id
1 'polypeptide(L)'
;MAATLNIFLAILLLSITNGAYGESGGVSYIHVSQARTGRSVEGQPEYEVTVSNKYFCAQSNVLVNCFGLNSVKPVDPRVIKPVDAKRCSINEGKPIPALSQVKFTYAWKTPQDFPVVSALEFC
;
A
#
# COMPACT_ATOMS: atom_id res chain seq x y z
N MET A 1 27.06 -41.06 -19.47
CA MET A 1 26.08 -40.44 -18.56
C MET A 1 26.81 -39.34 -17.78
N ALA A 2 27.07 -38.21 -18.42
CA ALA A 2 27.84 -37.11 -17.84
C ALA A 2 27.48 -35.79 -18.54
N ALA A 3 27.23 -35.85 -19.85
CA ALA A 3 26.75 -34.71 -20.63
C ALA A 3 25.33 -34.24 -20.24
N THR A 4 24.47 -35.13 -19.74
CA THR A 4 23.10 -34.77 -19.33
C THR A 4 23.07 -33.96 -18.03
N LEU A 5 23.99 -34.21 -17.09
CA LEU A 5 24.05 -33.52 -15.80
C LEU A 5 24.45 -32.04 -15.95
N ASN A 6 25.35 -31.75 -16.88
CA ASN A 6 25.81 -30.38 -17.14
C ASN A 6 24.76 -29.51 -17.83
N ILE A 7 23.87 -30.10 -18.64
CA ILE A 7 22.79 -29.38 -19.33
C ILE A 7 21.70 -28.95 -18.35
N PHE A 8 21.35 -29.79 -17.37
CA PHE A 8 20.37 -29.44 -16.33
C PHE A 8 20.84 -28.27 -15.45
N LEU A 9 22.15 -28.19 -15.14
CA LEU A 9 22.71 -27.08 -14.37
C LEU A 9 22.61 -25.75 -15.11
N ALA A 10 22.82 -25.76 -16.43
CA ALA A 10 22.77 -24.56 -17.26
C ALA A 10 21.34 -24.00 -17.42
N ILE A 11 20.32 -24.87 -17.46
CA ILE A 11 18.91 -24.45 -17.58
C ILE A 11 18.39 -23.85 -16.26
N LEU A 12 18.85 -24.36 -15.11
CA LEU A 12 18.46 -23.84 -13.78
C LEU A 12 19.02 -22.42 -13.51
N LEU A 13 20.13 -22.06 -14.16
CA LEU A 13 20.75 -20.73 -14.04
C LEU A 13 20.07 -19.66 -14.91
N LEU A 14 19.30 -20.05 -15.92
CA LEU A 14 18.61 -19.12 -16.84
C LEU A 14 17.20 -18.70 -16.37
N SER A 15 16.65 -19.33 -15.33
CA SER A 15 15.31 -19.00 -14.81
C SER A 15 15.27 -17.83 -13.82
N ILE A 16 16.39 -17.14 -13.56
CA ILE A 16 16.48 -16.08 -12.54
C ILE A 16 16.67 -14.67 -13.13
N THR A 17 16.04 -14.37 -14.27
CA THR A 17 15.99 -12.99 -14.77
C THR A 17 14.61 -12.68 -15.32
N ASN A 18 13.66 -12.42 -14.42
CA ASN A 18 12.51 -11.53 -14.65
C ASN A 18 11.96 -11.09 -13.29
N GLY A 19 12.84 -10.61 -12.42
CA GLY A 19 12.42 -9.75 -11.32
C GLY A 19 12.43 -8.34 -11.87
N ALA A 20 11.28 -7.83 -12.31
CA ALA A 20 11.12 -6.39 -12.49
C ALA A 20 11.41 -5.75 -11.13
N TYR A 21 12.58 -5.15 -11.00
CA TYR A 21 12.90 -4.29 -9.87
C TYR A 21 11.89 -3.14 -9.94
N GLY A 22 10.87 -3.19 -9.08
CA GLY A 22 10.03 -2.02 -8.83
C GLY A 22 10.95 -0.92 -8.32
N GLU A 23 11.29 0.02 -9.21
CA GLU A 23 12.07 1.19 -8.86
C GLU A 23 11.37 1.90 -7.69
N SER A 24 12.18 2.46 -6.79
CA SER A 24 11.74 3.24 -5.63
C SER A 24 10.92 4.49 -5.98
N GLY A 25 10.61 4.72 -7.26
CA GLY A 25 9.77 5.81 -7.77
C GLY A 25 8.33 5.77 -7.26
N GLY A 26 7.78 4.56 -7.04
CA GLY A 26 6.36 4.38 -6.73
C GLY A 26 5.89 5.22 -5.54
N VAL A 27 6.70 5.24 -4.49
CA VAL A 27 6.43 5.98 -3.25
C VAL A 27 6.19 7.46 -3.50
N SER A 28 6.95 8.09 -4.41
CA SER A 28 6.87 9.53 -4.68
C SER A 28 5.58 9.97 -5.35
N TYR A 29 4.87 9.04 -6.00
CA TYR A 29 3.61 9.32 -6.67
C TYR A 29 2.36 8.97 -5.86
N ILE A 30 2.53 8.28 -4.72
CA ILE A 30 1.45 8.10 -3.75
C ILE A 30 1.44 9.28 -2.79
N HIS A 31 0.33 10.00 -2.79
CA HIS A 31 0.10 11.09 -1.86
C HIS A 31 -0.99 10.72 -0.87
N VAL A 32 -0.70 10.87 0.42
CA VAL A 32 -1.70 10.73 1.47
C VAL A 32 -2.05 12.10 2.02
N SER A 33 -3.33 12.43 2.01
CA SER A 33 -3.88 13.62 2.66
C SER A 33 -4.99 13.21 3.63
N GLN A 34 -5.25 14.06 4.63
CA GLN A 34 -6.35 13.85 5.54
C GLN A 34 -7.04 15.16 5.90
N ALA A 35 -8.34 15.09 6.12
CA ALA A 35 -9.16 16.23 6.53
C ALA A 35 -10.16 15.79 7.60
N ARG A 36 -10.46 16.70 8.54
CA ARG A 36 -11.52 16.49 9.53
C ARG A 36 -12.88 16.59 8.82
N THR A 37 -13.78 15.64 9.04
CA THR A 37 -15.09 15.60 8.36
C THR A 37 -16.13 16.53 9.01
N GLY A 38 -15.85 17.01 10.23
CA GLY A 38 -16.80 17.75 11.08
C GLY A 38 -17.72 16.85 11.91
N ARG A 39 -17.75 15.53 11.62
CA ARG A 39 -18.50 14.55 12.41
C ARG A 39 -17.72 14.12 13.65
N SER A 40 -18.46 13.65 14.64
CA SER A 40 -17.92 13.01 15.85
C SER A 40 -18.56 11.63 16.00
N VAL A 41 -17.76 10.63 16.35
CA VAL A 41 -18.19 9.25 16.60
C VAL A 41 -17.67 8.86 17.97
N GLU A 42 -18.58 8.47 18.87
CA GLU A 42 -18.26 8.15 20.28
C GLU A 42 -17.42 9.25 20.98
N GLY A 43 -17.72 10.52 20.66
CA GLY A 43 -17.01 11.67 21.23
C GLY A 43 -15.66 11.99 20.60
N GLN A 44 -15.18 11.18 19.64
CA GLN A 44 -13.93 11.43 18.91
C GLN A 44 -14.19 12.08 17.56
N PRO A 45 -13.35 13.04 17.11
CA PRO A 45 -13.45 13.60 15.77
C PRO A 45 -13.21 12.54 14.70
N GLU A 46 -13.97 12.62 13.61
CA GLU A 46 -13.78 11.79 12.43
C GLU A 46 -12.89 12.50 11.40
N TYR A 47 -11.99 11.73 10.80
CA TYR A 47 -11.07 12.14 9.74
C TYR A 47 -11.31 11.28 8.50
N GLU A 48 -11.30 11.90 7.32
CA GLU A 48 -11.22 11.22 6.02
C GLU A 48 -9.78 11.25 5.53
N VAL A 49 -9.24 10.08 5.25
CA VAL A 49 -7.93 9.90 4.62
C VAL A 49 -8.14 9.62 3.14
N THR A 50 -7.39 10.33 2.30
CA THR A 50 -7.36 10.12 0.85
C THR A 50 -5.95 9.68 0.46
N VAL A 51 -5.84 8.48 -0.12
CA VAL A 51 -4.61 7.94 -0.70
C VAL A 51 -4.72 8.04 -2.22
N SER A 52 -4.00 8.98 -2.82
CA SER A 52 -4.04 9.27 -4.25
C SER A 52 -2.83 8.72 -4.97
N ASN A 53 -3.04 7.99 -6.06
CA ASN A 53 -2.01 7.72 -7.07
C ASN A 53 -2.01 8.88 -8.08
N LYS A 54 -0.97 9.71 -8.05
CA LYS A 54 -0.82 10.84 -8.99
C LYS A 54 -0.02 10.48 -10.25
N TYR A 55 0.27 9.20 -10.45
CA TYR A 55 0.95 8.70 -11.63
C TYR A 55 -0.03 8.22 -12.70
N PHE A 56 0.46 8.13 -13.95
CA PHE A 56 -0.32 7.65 -15.09
C PHE A 56 -0.33 6.12 -15.22
N CYS A 57 0.46 5.41 -14.42
CA CYS A 57 0.38 3.95 -14.30
C CYS A 57 -0.27 3.54 -12.97
N ALA A 58 -0.81 2.32 -12.92
CA ALA A 58 -1.38 1.78 -11.70
C ALA A 58 -0.27 1.44 -10.70
N GLN A 59 -0.58 1.54 -9.40
CA GLN A 59 0.36 1.18 -8.34
C GLN A 59 -0.27 0.21 -7.35
N SER A 60 0.36 -0.93 -7.13
CA SER A 60 -0.09 -1.96 -6.18
C SER A 60 0.85 -2.08 -4.99
N ASN A 61 0.50 -2.94 -4.02
CA ASN A 61 1.31 -3.16 -2.82
C ASN A 61 1.68 -1.85 -2.08
N VAL A 62 0.74 -0.90 -2.06
CA VAL A 62 0.90 0.35 -1.32
C VAL A 62 0.84 0.06 0.17
N LEU A 63 1.97 0.27 0.85
CA LEU A 63 2.09 0.15 2.30
C LEU A 63 2.29 1.53 2.92
N VAL A 64 1.62 1.76 4.03
CA VAL A 64 1.82 2.95 4.87
C VAL A 64 2.18 2.54 6.28
N ASN A 65 2.95 3.37 6.97
CA ASN A 65 3.11 3.24 8.42
C ASN A 65 1.79 3.65 9.08
N CYS A 66 1.29 2.79 9.96
CA CYS A 66 0.09 3.04 10.74
C CYS A 66 0.29 2.75 12.24
N PHE A 67 1.25 1.90 12.65
CA PHE A 67 1.44 1.52 14.06
C PHE A 67 0.15 1.02 14.75
N GLY A 68 -0.67 0.31 13.98
CA GLY A 68 -2.06 0.01 14.35
C GLY A 68 -3.01 1.15 13.95
N LEU A 69 -4.19 0.79 13.44
CA LEU A 69 -5.18 1.79 13.07
C LEU A 69 -6.05 2.10 14.29
N ASN A 70 -5.71 3.16 15.02
CA ASN A 70 -6.50 3.57 16.18
C ASN A 70 -7.83 4.17 15.73
N SER A 71 -8.93 3.49 16.05
CA SER A 71 -10.25 4.06 15.86
C SER A 71 -11.27 3.53 16.85
N VAL A 72 -12.15 4.41 17.30
CA VAL A 72 -13.33 4.04 18.11
C VAL A 72 -14.46 3.45 17.25
N LYS A 73 -14.35 3.54 15.92
CA LYS A 73 -15.30 2.93 14.99
C LYS A 73 -14.60 1.87 14.13
N PRO A 74 -15.33 0.86 13.64
CA PRO A 74 -14.75 -0.08 12.68
C PRO A 74 -14.35 0.66 11.40
N VAL A 75 -13.15 0.37 10.91
CA VAL A 75 -12.66 0.83 9.60
C VAL A 75 -12.68 -0.36 8.65
N ASP A 76 -13.10 -0.15 7.40
CA ASP A 76 -13.20 -1.22 6.41
C ASP A 76 -11.83 -1.84 6.11
N PRO A 77 -11.61 -3.14 6.44
CA PRO A 77 -10.33 -3.81 6.21
C PRO A 77 -10.02 -4.04 4.73
N ARG A 78 -10.99 -3.85 3.82
CA ARG A 78 -10.76 -3.86 2.37
C ARG A 78 -10.04 -2.61 1.91
N VAL A 79 -10.16 -1.51 2.66
CA VAL A 79 -9.55 -0.24 2.30
C VAL A 79 -8.19 -0.07 2.98
N ILE A 80 -8.09 -0.45 4.26
CA ILE A 80 -6.84 -0.42 5.01
C ILE A 80 -6.82 -1.55 6.03
N LYS A 81 -5.75 -2.36 6.04
CA LYS A 81 -5.57 -3.44 7.02
C LYS A 81 -4.12 -3.54 7.51
N PRO A 82 -3.88 -3.77 8.81
CA PRO A 82 -2.54 -4.07 9.30
C PRO A 82 -1.95 -5.31 8.61
N VAL A 83 -0.68 -5.24 8.22
CA VAL A 83 0.11 -6.40 7.77
C VAL A 83 1.13 -6.84 8.82
N ASP A 84 1.51 -5.92 9.72
CA ASP A 84 2.29 -6.18 10.92
C ASP A 84 2.01 -5.07 11.97
N ALA A 85 2.82 -5.02 13.03
CA ALA A 85 2.67 -4.05 14.12
C ALA A 85 2.89 -2.58 13.71
N LYS A 86 3.53 -2.31 12.56
CA LYS A 86 3.89 -0.97 12.09
C LYS A 86 3.19 -0.58 10.81
N ARG A 87 2.97 -1.52 9.89
CA ARG A 87 2.54 -1.25 8.51
C ARG A 87 1.11 -1.69 8.26
N CYS A 88 0.43 -0.92 7.43
CA CYS A 88 -0.88 -1.23 6.90
C CYS A 88 -0.83 -1.29 5.36
N SER A 89 -1.57 -2.22 4.78
CA SER A 89 -1.80 -2.34 3.34
C SER A 89 -3.03 -1.54 2.94
N ILE A 90 -2.91 -0.75 1.88
CA ILE A 90 -4.02 -0.02 1.26
C ILE A 90 -4.66 -0.86 0.17
N ASN A 91 -5.99 -0.80 0.05
CA ASN A 91 -6.78 -1.47 -0.98
C ASN A 91 -6.49 -2.98 -1.10
N GLU A 92 -6.24 -3.64 0.04
CA GLU A 92 -5.81 -5.05 0.11
C GLU A 92 -4.54 -5.39 -0.70
N GLY A 93 -3.72 -4.39 -1.04
CA GLY A 93 -2.56 -4.54 -1.92
C GLY A 93 -2.92 -4.54 -3.40
N LYS A 94 -4.20 -4.48 -3.76
CA LYS A 94 -4.67 -4.38 -5.15
C LYS A 94 -4.24 -3.04 -5.76
N PRO A 95 -4.04 -2.99 -7.09
CA PRO A 95 -3.64 -1.76 -7.76
C PRO A 95 -4.61 -0.61 -7.48
N ILE A 96 -4.07 0.55 -7.14
CA ILE A 96 -4.73 1.84 -7.25
C ILE A 96 -4.54 2.30 -8.70
N PRO A 97 -5.61 2.44 -9.49
CA PRO A 97 -5.50 2.83 -10.89
C PRO A 97 -4.78 4.17 -11.08
N ALA A 98 -4.31 4.40 -12.30
CA ALA A 98 -3.74 5.68 -12.72
C ALA A 98 -4.68 6.83 -12.38
N LEU A 99 -4.12 7.92 -11.84
CA LEU A 99 -4.85 9.16 -11.52
C LEU A 99 -6.11 8.92 -10.66
N SER A 100 -6.07 7.91 -9.79
CA SER A 100 -7.20 7.51 -8.94
C SER A 100 -6.86 7.60 -7.46
N GLN A 101 -7.86 7.37 -6.60
CA GLN A 101 -7.71 7.48 -5.16
C GLN A 101 -8.55 6.45 -4.41
N VAL A 102 -8.08 6.13 -3.20
CA VAL A 102 -8.75 5.28 -2.23
C VAL A 102 -9.01 6.11 -0.98
N LYS A 103 -10.21 6.00 -0.41
CA LYS A 103 -10.65 6.80 0.74
C LYS A 103 -11.16 5.91 1.86
N PHE A 104 -10.79 6.26 3.09
CA PHE A 104 -11.38 5.67 4.30
C PHE A 104 -11.55 6.73 5.38
N THR A 105 -12.40 6.44 6.35
CA THR A 105 -12.61 7.30 7.51
C THR A 105 -12.29 6.56 8.79
N TYR A 106 -11.69 7.25 9.74
CA TYR A 106 -11.46 6.77 11.10
C TYR A 106 -11.84 7.87 12.09
N ALA A 107 -12.24 7.48 13.30
CA ALA A 107 -12.52 8.39 14.39
C ALA A 107 -11.54 8.16 15.54
N TRP A 108 -10.79 9.19 15.93
CA TRP A 108 -9.80 9.13 17.01
C TRP A 108 -9.53 10.50 17.62
N LYS A 109 -8.86 10.55 18.78
CA LYS A 109 -8.63 11.81 19.53
C LYS A 109 -7.78 12.82 18.75
N THR A 110 -6.77 12.34 18.04
CA THR A 110 -5.82 13.14 17.26
C THR A 110 -5.67 12.53 15.88
N PRO A 111 -5.35 13.33 14.85
CA PRO A 111 -5.02 12.79 13.54
C PRO A 111 -3.78 11.90 13.64
N GLN A 112 -3.79 10.81 12.89
CA GLN A 112 -2.71 9.86 12.75
C GLN A 112 -2.03 10.08 11.39
N ASP A 113 -0.71 9.98 11.36
CA ASP A 113 0.05 10.07 10.11
C ASP A 113 0.10 8.71 9.42
N PHE A 114 0.09 8.75 8.08
CA PHE A 114 0.22 7.57 7.22
C PHE A 114 1.37 7.72 6.21
N PRO A 115 2.64 7.82 6.65
CA PRO A 115 3.78 7.90 5.74
C PRO A 115 3.81 6.69 4.80
N VAL A 116 3.99 6.94 3.50
CA VAL A 116 4.12 5.88 2.50
C VAL A 116 5.46 5.17 2.67
N VAL A 117 5.42 3.84 2.70
CA VAL A 117 6.60 2.97 2.88
C VAL A 117 7.03 2.35 1.56
N SER A 118 6.06 1.87 0.78
CA SER A 118 6.31 1.23 -0.51
C SER A 118 5.11 1.39 -1.42
N ALA A 119 5.36 1.40 -2.72
CA ALA A 119 4.36 1.21 -3.76
C ALA A 119 5.07 0.59 -4.97
N LEU A 120 4.42 -0.34 -5.66
CA LEU A 120 4.97 -1.02 -6.82
C LEU A 120 4.23 -0.57 -8.08
N GLU A 121 4.97 -0.02 -9.03
CA GLU A 121 4.42 0.52 -10.27
C GLU A 121 4.17 -0.58 -11.29
N PHE A 122 3.05 -0.47 -12.01
CA PHE A 122 2.66 -1.36 -13.11
C PHE A 122 2.22 -0.54 -14.32
N CYS A 123 3.14 -0.41 -15.25
CA CYS A 123 2.90 -0.16 -16.66
C CYS A 123 3.20 -1.48 -17.40
#